data_AF-A0AAN9HTW0-F1
#
_entry.id   AF-A0AAN9HTW0-F1
#
_cell.length_a   1.000
_cell.length_b   1.000
_cell.length_c   1.000
_cell.angle_alpha   90.00
_cell.angle_beta   90.00
_cell.angle_gamma   90.00
#
_symmetry.space_group_name_H-M   'P 1'
#
loop_
_entity.id
_entity.type
_entity.pdbx_description
1 polymer ?
#
loop_
_entity_poly.entity_id
_entity_poly.type
_entity_poly.pdbx_seq_one_letter_code
_entity_poly.pdbx_strand_id
1 'polypeptide(L)'
;MFRWTNHFHRIYFRSHYNVYLQSISVDGQMLQIDPAVFATSSNTGAMIDYGTSLAYFPKKAYISFVDAIEDVGVEYKHAMQPVTSTIATVATKYNMKMTA
;
A
#
# COMPACT_ATOMS: atom_id res chain seq x y z
N MET A 1 29.97 17.56 -44.84
CA MET A 1 30.71 16.54 -44.06
C MET A 1 30.95 17.09 -42.67
N PHE A 2 30.06 16.78 -41.73
CA PHE A 2 30.13 17.27 -40.36
C PHE A 2 30.76 16.20 -39.48
N ARG A 3 31.86 16.57 -38.80
CA ARG A 3 32.49 15.77 -37.74
C ARG A 3 31.89 16.20 -36.40
N TRP A 4 31.44 15.23 -35.61
CA TRP A 4 31.12 15.40 -34.19
C TRP A 4 32.26 14.77 -33.37
N THR A 5 32.88 15.53 -32.47
CA THR A 5 33.84 15.02 -31.48
C THR A 5 33.12 14.71 -30.19
N ASN A 6 33.43 13.55 -29.61
CA ASN A 6 32.88 13.05 -28.36
C ASN A 6 33.22 13.98 -27.18
N HIS A 7 32.21 14.67 -26.66
CA HIS A 7 32.20 15.09 -25.26
C HIS A 7 31.18 14.24 -24.53
N PHE A 8 31.68 13.31 -23.71
CA PHE A 8 30.88 12.62 -22.71
C PHE A 8 30.40 13.63 -21.66
N HIS A 9 29.36 14.39 -21.98
CA HIS A 9 28.47 14.89 -20.95
C HIS A 9 27.68 13.67 -20.50
N ARG A 10 27.96 13.16 -19.29
CA ARG A 10 27.05 12.24 -18.61
C ARG A 10 25.72 12.95 -18.53
N ILE A 11 24.84 12.68 -19.49
CA ILE A 11 23.43 12.89 -19.31
C ILE A 11 23.08 11.89 -18.22
N TYR A 12 23.05 12.34 -16.97
CA TYR A 12 22.26 11.66 -15.96
C TYR A 12 20.83 11.78 -16.46
N PHE A 13 20.40 10.84 -17.30
CA PHE A 13 19.00 10.58 -17.50
C PHE A 13 18.46 10.31 -16.10
N ARG A 14 17.82 11.30 -15.48
CA ARG A 14 16.88 11.03 -14.39
C ARG A 14 15.67 10.41 -15.07
N SER A 15 15.78 9.13 -15.46
CA SER A 15 14.71 8.30 -16.05
C SER A 15 13.64 7.95 -15.01
N HIS A 16 13.34 8.89 -14.12
CA HIS A 16 12.33 8.74 -13.10
C HIS A 16 11.18 9.68 -13.49
N TYR A 17 9.99 9.12 -13.62
CA TYR A 17 8.80 9.92 -13.86
C TYR A 17 8.30 10.40 -12.51
N ASN A 18 8.54 11.68 -12.22
CA ASN A 18 8.05 12.29 -10.99
C ASN A 18 6.54 12.52 -11.11
N VAL A 19 5.83 12.20 -10.03
CA VAL A 19 4.40 12.39 -9.92
C VAL A 19 4.08 13.14 -8.63
N TYR A 20 2.95 13.85 -8.62
CA TYR A 20 2.42 14.48 -7.42
C TYR A 20 1.53 13.48 -6.68
N LEU A 21 2.08 12.86 -5.63
CA LEU A 21 1.30 12.00 -4.73
C LEU A 21 0.46 12.88 -3.80
N GLN A 22 -0.86 12.79 -3.94
CA GLN A 22 -1.80 13.61 -3.15
C GLN A 22 -2.30 12.88 -1.90
N SER A 23 -2.64 11.61 -2.05
CA SER A 23 -3.16 10.77 -0.96
C SER A 23 -2.84 9.31 -1.21
N ILE A 24 -3.01 8.50 -0.16
CA ILE A 24 -2.98 7.04 -0.22
C ILE A 24 -4.30 6.56 0.37
N SER A 25 -4.92 5.58 -0.28
CA SER A 25 -6.11 4.89 0.24
C SER A 25 -5.83 3.40 0.35
N VAL A 26 -6.29 2.79 1.43
CA VAL A 26 -6.25 1.34 1.66
C VAL A 26 -7.70 0.88 1.83
N ASP A 27 -8.10 -0.13 1.06
CA ASP A 27 -9.49 -0.61 1.01
C ASP A 27 -10.53 0.51 0.79
N GLY A 28 -10.21 1.46 -0.10
CA GLY A 28 -11.05 2.62 -0.39
C GLY A 28 -11.06 3.71 0.69
N GLN A 29 -10.48 3.46 1.86
CA GLN A 29 -10.38 4.44 2.96
C GLN A 29 -9.12 5.29 2.81
N MET A 30 -9.28 6.61 2.74
CA MET A 30 -8.16 7.53 2.63
C MET A 30 -7.41 7.66 3.95
N LEU A 31 -6.10 7.43 3.92
CA LEU A 31 -5.24 7.56 5.09
C LEU A 31 -5.08 9.03 5.49
N GLN A 32 -5.17 9.31 6.79
CA GLN A 32 -4.97 10.65 7.36
C GLN A 32 -3.48 10.95 7.52
N ILE A 33 -2.80 11.17 6.39
CA ILE A 33 -1.37 11.53 6.34
C ILE A 33 -1.25 13.01 6.01
N ASP A 34 -0.41 13.74 6.75
CA ASP A 34 -0.09 15.13 6.43
C ASP A 34 0.46 15.23 4.98
N PRO A 35 -0.20 15.99 4.08
CA PRO A 35 0.25 16.13 2.69
C PRO A 35 1.70 16.65 2.55
N ALA A 36 2.23 17.34 3.56
CA ALA A 36 3.62 17.78 3.57
C ALA A 36 4.61 16.60 3.52
N VAL A 37 4.20 15.40 3.94
CA VAL A 37 5.01 14.16 3.81
C VAL A 37 5.28 13.81 2.34
N PHE A 38 4.41 14.25 1.42
CA PHE A 38 4.52 14.03 -0.03
C PHE A 38 4.96 15.27 -0.80
N ALA A 39 5.30 16.36 -0.10
CA ALA A 39 5.67 17.62 -0.73
C ALA A 39 6.85 17.42 -1.70
N THR A 40 6.65 17.84 -2.94
CA THR A 40 7.68 17.75 -3.96
C THR A 40 8.66 18.92 -3.81
N SER A 41 9.94 18.62 -3.76
CA SER A 41 11.06 19.56 -3.75
C SER A 41 12.13 19.11 -4.73
N SER A 42 13.26 19.80 -4.81
CA SER A 42 14.37 19.38 -5.68
C SER A 42 14.89 17.97 -5.36
N ASN A 43 14.73 17.53 -4.10
CA ASN A 43 15.31 16.29 -3.58
C ASN A 43 14.26 15.36 -2.93
N THR A 44 12.97 15.69 -3.05
CA THR A 44 11.88 14.96 -2.40
C THR A 44 10.70 14.90 -3.35
N GLY A 45 10.02 13.76 -3.43
CA GLY A 45 8.85 13.58 -4.29
C GLY A 45 8.53 12.11 -4.47
N ALA A 46 7.43 11.84 -5.16
CA ALA A 46 7.08 10.48 -5.59
C ALA A 46 7.59 10.26 -7.01
N MET A 47 8.17 9.08 -7.25
CA MET A 47 8.71 8.71 -8.55
C MET A 47 8.23 7.32 -8.96
N ILE A 48 7.97 7.16 -10.25
CA ILE A 48 7.81 5.85 -10.87
C ILE A 48 9.21 5.43 -11.36
N ASP A 49 9.73 4.36 -10.78
CA ASP A 49 11.06 3.85 -11.06
C ASP A 49 11.01 2.36 -11.46
N TYR A 50 11.31 2.09 -12.73
CA TYR A 50 11.34 0.72 -13.27
C TYR A 50 12.44 -0.14 -12.61
N GLY A 51 13.50 0.49 -12.09
CA GLY A 51 14.61 -0.21 -11.44
C GLY A 51 14.31 -0.73 -10.03
N THR A 52 13.10 -0.48 -9.51
CA THR A 52 12.76 -0.74 -8.11
C THR A 52 11.59 -1.72 -7.99
N SER A 53 11.79 -2.83 -7.26
CA SER A 53 10.77 -3.87 -7.06
C SER A 53 9.74 -3.55 -5.97
N LEU A 54 10.07 -2.68 -5.01
CA LEU A 54 9.23 -2.35 -3.85
C LEU A 54 8.88 -0.87 -3.83
N ALA A 55 7.67 -0.54 -3.38
CA ALA A 55 7.34 0.85 -3.08
C ALA A 55 8.06 1.28 -1.78
N TYR A 56 8.76 2.42 -1.83
CA TYR A 56 9.40 3.01 -0.65
C TYR A 56 8.63 4.25 -0.22
N PHE A 57 8.31 4.31 1.07
CA PHE A 57 7.58 5.42 1.66
C PHE A 57 8.44 6.16 2.69
N PRO A 58 8.23 7.48 2.87
CA PRO A 58 8.67 8.15 4.09
C PRO A 58 8.15 7.42 5.33
N LYS A 59 8.96 7.34 6.38
CA LYS A 59 8.65 6.54 7.59
C LYS A 59 7.22 6.74 8.12
N LYS A 60 6.74 7.99 8.16
CA LYS A 60 5.38 8.32 8.62
C LYS A 60 4.30 7.65 7.74
N ALA A 61 4.44 7.77 6.42
CA ALA A 61 3.50 7.15 5.48
C ALA A 61 3.61 5.61 5.47
N TYR A 62 4.81 5.05 5.63
CA TYR A 62 5.02 3.61 5.76
C TYR A 62 4.24 3.03 6.96
N ILE A 63 4.37 3.65 8.13
CA ILE A 63 3.68 3.20 9.34
C ILE A 63 2.16 3.24 9.13
N SER A 64 1.61 4.39 8.70
CA SER A 64 0.17 4.52 8.44
C SER A 64 -0.36 3.54 7.39
N PHE A 65 0.45 3.20 6.38
CA PHE A 65 0.06 2.24 5.35
C PHE A 65 0.04 0.79 5.87
N VAL A 66 1.05 0.40 6.64
CA VAL A 66 1.12 -0.95 7.23
C VAL A 66 0.01 -1.15 8.26
N ASP A 67 -0.21 -0.18 9.15
CA ASP A 67 -1.29 -0.22 10.15
C ASP A 67 -2.65 -0.43 9.47
N ALA A 68 -2.92 0.32 8.40
CA ALA A 68 -4.18 0.17 7.65
C ALA A 68 -4.32 -1.19 6.95
N ILE A 69 -3.23 -1.79 6.46
CA ILE A 69 -3.27 -3.15 5.90
C ILE A 69 -3.54 -4.18 6.99
N GLU A 70 -2.93 -4.03 8.17
CA GLU A 70 -3.15 -4.92 9.30
C GLU A 70 -4.60 -4.86 9.77
N ASP A 71 -5.18 -3.67 9.88
CA ASP A 71 -6.59 -3.46 10.23
C ASP A 71 -7.55 -4.14 9.25
N VAL A 72 -7.32 -3.95 7.95
CA VAL A 72 -8.10 -4.62 6.89
C VAL A 72 -7.94 -6.14 6.99
N GLY A 73 -6.73 -6.63 7.24
CA GLY A 73 -6.48 -8.05 7.45
C GLY A 73 -7.19 -8.62 8.69
N VAL A 74 -7.30 -7.83 9.76
CA VAL A 74 -8.07 -8.18 10.97
C VAL A 74 -9.56 -8.19 10.68
N GLU A 75 -10.09 -7.23 9.91
CA GLU A 75 -11.48 -7.21 9.49
C GLU A 75 -11.83 -8.44 8.66
N TYR A 76 -11.02 -8.79 7.66
CA TYR A 76 -11.23 -10.00 6.88
C TYR A 76 -11.16 -11.26 7.76
N LYS A 77 -10.22 -11.33 8.72
CA LYS A 77 -10.17 -12.45 9.68
C LYS A 77 -11.39 -12.53 10.59
N HIS A 78 -11.94 -11.40 11.00
CA HIS A 78 -13.19 -11.36 11.78
C HIS A 78 -14.39 -11.75 10.93
N ALA A 79 -14.49 -11.27 9.69
CA ALA A 79 -15.54 -11.66 8.74
C ALA A 79 -15.45 -13.14 8.34
N MET A 80 -14.23 -13.70 8.33
CA MET A 80 -13.96 -15.12 8.09
C MET A 80 -13.95 -15.96 9.37
N GLN A 81 -14.35 -15.40 10.54
CA GLN A 81 -14.63 -16.23 11.72
C GLN A 81 -15.54 -17.37 11.28
N PRO A 82 -15.17 -18.61 11.59
CA PRO A 82 -15.73 -19.74 10.88
C PRO A 82 -17.26 -19.78 11.07
N VAL A 83 -17.95 -20.08 9.96
CA VAL A 83 -19.35 -20.53 9.91
C VAL A 83 -19.59 -21.77 10.81
N THR A 84 -18.58 -22.23 11.56
CA THR A 84 -18.72 -23.20 12.65
C THR A 84 -19.51 -22.65 13.84
N SER A 85 -19.57 -21.33 14.05
CA SER A 85 -20.53 -20.74 15.01
C SER A 85 -21.98 -21.01 14.59
N THR A 86 -22.25 -21.21 13.30
CA THR A 86 -23.59 -21.55 12.81
C THR A 86 -24.02 -22.93 13.27
N ILE A 87 -23.14 -23.93 13.37
CA ILE A 87 -23.55 -25.29 13.76
C ILE A 87 -23.89 -25.36 15.25
N ALA A 88 -23.09 -24.74 16.12
CA ALA A 88 -23.39 -24.68 17.56
C ALA A 88 -24.68 -23.87 17.83
N THR A 89 -24.83 -22.70 17.18
CA THR A 89 -26.03 -21.86 17.32
C THR A 89 -27.27 -22.55 16.74
N VAL A 90 -27.17 -23.28 15.62
CA VAL A 90 -28.27 -24.08 15.05
C VAL A 90 -28.63 -25.24 15.97
N ALA A 91 -27.65 -25.97 16.51
CA ALA A 91 -27.90 -27.09 17.43
C ALA A 91 -28.62 -26.63 18.70
N THR A 92 -28.25 -25.47 19.26
CA THR A 92 -28.96 -24.87 20.41
C THR A 92 -30.34 -24.33 20.01
N LYS A 93 -30.49 -23.69 18.85
CA LYS A 93 -31.78 -23.17 18.36
C LYS A 93 -32.81 -24.27 18.08
N TYR A 94 -32.36 -25.45 17.63
CA TYR A 94 -33.23 -26.58 17.29
C TYR A 94 -33.15 -27.75 18.29
N ASN A 95 -32.52 -27.55 19.45
CA ASN A 95 -32.39 -28.56 20.51
C ASN A 95 -31.85 -29.93 20.03
N MET A 96 -30.98 -29.91 19.02
CA MET A 96 -30.40 -31.13 18.46
C MET A 96 -29.34 -31.66 19.44
N LYS A 97 -29.61 -32.82 20.04
CA LYS A 97 -28.60 -33.54 20.84
C LYS A 97 -27.58 -34.17 19.89
N MET A 98 -26.35 -33.67 19.91
CA MET A 98 -25.24 -34.35 19.25
C MET A 98 -24.79 -35.51 20.14
N THR A 99 -25.17 -36.73 19.78
CA THR A 99 -24.56 -37.96 20.31
C THR A 99 -23.33 -38.29 19.47
N ALA A 100 -22.22 -38.59 20.14
CA ALA A 100 -20.97 -39.04 19.53
C ALA A 100 -21.09 -40.43 18.89
#